data_AF-A0A2E4ED98-F1
#
_entry.id   AF-A0A2E4ED98-F1
#
_cell.length_a   1.000
_cell.length_b   1.000
_cell.length_c   1.000
_cell.angle_alpha   90.00
_cell.angle_beta   90.00
_cell.angle_gamma   90.00
#
_symmetry.space_group_name_H-M   'P 1'
#
loop_
_entity.id
_entity.type
_entity.pdbx_description
1 polymer ?
#
loop_
_entity_poly.entity_id
_entity_poly.type
_entity_poly.pdbx_seq_one_letter_code
_entity_poly.pdbx_strand_id
1 'polypeptide(L)'
;MDVVFFANAINAVGVFFGLMAHAYISFSQQIRKGHGFYLVSCVLIVVGSYLLSSWPVIALNVGWGLIAFYGFLYASDLKVNEKILGISTRLLWLSLLVGVLAVCVKDYDLAGFSVTSIYILAYALLAAKRFSNIDYIWWCSIGFILLIPHLVMVNQYSVLAGETIGFIIGLFGLVKHYYPAQAK
;
A
#
# COMPACT_ATOMS: atom_id res chain seq x y z
N MET A 1 16.93 -1.66 24.94
CA MET A 1 16.57 -0.87 23.75
C MET A 1 15.06 -0.86 23.70
N ASP A 2 14.43 0.30 23.57
CA ASP A 2 12.98 0.42 23.52
C ASP A 2 12.42 -0.40 22.35
N VAL A 3 11.43 -1.26 22.62
CA VAL A 3 10.80 -2.14 21.61
C VAL A 3 10.24 -1.29 20.47
N VAL A 4 9.69 -0.11 20.79
CA VAL A 4 9.14 0.82 19.78
C VAL A 4 10.24 1.33 18.87
N PHE A 5 11.39 1.74 19.42
CA PHE A 5 12.53 2.20 18.63
C PHE A 5 13.07 1.08 17.74
N PHE A 6 13.28 -0.12 18.30
CA PHE A 6 13.81 -1.26 17.57
C PHE A 6 12.89 -1.69 16.43
N ALA A 7 11.58 -1.77 16.69
CA ALA A 7 10.58 -2.09 15.68
C ALA A 7 10.54 -1.06 14.54
N ASN A 8 10.61 0.24 14.87
CA ASN A 8 10.70 1.29 13.85
C ASN A 8 12.01 1.24 13.06
N ALA A 9 13.13 0.92 13.68
CA ALA A 9 14.39 0.74 12.95
C ALA A 9 14.28 -0.38 11.90
N ILE A 10 13.69 -1.53 12.26
CA ILE A 10 13.42 -2.62 11.31
C ILE A 10 12.46 -2.15 10.21
N ASN A 11 11.35 -1.51 10.59
CA ASN A 11 10.38 -0.99 9.62
C ASN A 11 11.00 0.04 8.68
N ALA A 12 11.91 0.90 9.14
CA ALA A 12 12.59 1.90 8.32
C ALA A 12 13.47 1.25 7.24
N VAL A 13 14.21 0.20 7.60
CA VAL A 13 14.99 -0.58 6.62
C VAL A 13 14.04 -1.26 5.62
N GLY A 14 12.92 -1.81 6.09
CA GLY A 14 11.87 -2.34 5.23
C GLY A 14 11.34 -1.30 4.24
N VAL A 15 10.91 -0.14 4.73
CA VAL A 15 10.42 0.99 3.92
C VAL A 15 11.46 1.43 2.89
N PHE A 16 12.75 1.50 3.26
CA PHE A 16 13.83 1.81 2.32
C PHE A 16 13.87 0.81 1.16
N PHE A 17 13.84 -0.50 1.45
CA PHE A 17 13.77 -1.53 0.40
C PHE A 17 12.48 -1.43 -0.44
N GLY A 18 11.35 -1.06 0.17
CA GLY A 18 10.09 -0.83 -0.53
C GLY A 18 10.18 0.33 -1.52
N LEU A 19 10.80 1.45 -1.12
CA LEU A 19 11.04 2.59 -1.99
C LEU A 19 12.03 2.26 -3.12
N MET A 20 13.10 1.50 -2.82
CA MET A 20 14.01 1.01 -3.84
C MET A 20 13.29 0.12 -4.85
N ALA A 21 12.46 -0.82 -4.37
CA ALA A 21 11.67 -1.70 -5.21
C ALA A 21 10.74 -0.91 -6.14
N HIS A 22 10.05 0.11 -5.62
CA HIS A 22 9.27 1.03 -6.43
C HIS A 22 10.12 1.69 -7.52
N ALA A 23 11.31 2.20 -7.19
CA ALA A 23 12.20 2.80 -8.17
C ALA A 23 12.62 1.80 -9.27
N TYR A 24 12.95 0.56 -8.89
CA TYR A 24 13.30 -0.49 -9.85
C TYR A 24 12.13 -0.90 -10.75
N ILE A 25 10.91 -1.04 -10.21
CA ILE A 25 9.73 -1.42 -10.99
C ILE A 25 9.30 -0.28 -11.92
N SER A 26 9.35 0.96 -11.44
CA SER A 26 8.85 2.12 -12.19
C SER A 26 9.84 2.70 -13.20
N PHE A 27 11.15 2.65 -12.94
CA PHE A 27 12.16 3.31 -13.79
C PHE A 27 13.16 2.36 -14.44
N SER A 28 13.27 1.11 -14.00
CA SER A 28 14.20 0.14 -14.58
C SER A 28 13.47 -0.95 -15.36
N GLN A 29 14.13 -1.54 -16.36
CA GLN A 29 13.61 -2.75 -17.02
C GLN A 29 13.82 -4.03 -16.18
N GLN A 30 14.38 -3.93 -14.97
CA GLN A 30 14.72 -5.07 -14.11
C GLN A 30 13.61 -5.37 -13.09
N ILE A 31 12.39 -5.58 -13.59
CA ILE A 31 11.16 -5.81 -12.79
C ILE A 31 11.34 -6.92 -11.75
N ARG A 32 12.01 -8.02 -12.11
CA ARG A 32 12.28 -9.15 -11.20
C ARG A 32 13.10 -8.74 -9.97
N LYS A 33 14.11 -7.86 -10.12
CA LYS A 33 14.88 -7.35 -8.99
C LYS A 33 14.03 -6.44 -8.10
N GLY A 34 13.16 -5.64 -8.72
CA GLY A 34 12.16 -4.84 -8.00
C GLY A 34 11.28 -5.68 -7.08
N HIS A 35 10.71 -6.79 -7.60
CA HIS A 35 9.95 -7.72 -6.76
C HIS A 35 10.80 -8.37 -5.65
N GLY A 36 12.07 -8.70 -5.91
CA GLY A 36 12.99 -9.22 -4.89
C GLY A 36 13.22 -8.23 -3.73
N PHE A 37 13.45 -6.95 -4.03
CA PHE A 37 13.54 -5.91 -2.99
C PHE A 37 12.21 -5.75 -2.23
N TYR A 38 11.08 -5.85 -2.91
CA TYR A 38 9.77 -5.76 -2.26
C TYR A 38 9.51 -6.91 -1.29
N LEU A 39 9.96 -8.14 -1.61
CA LEU A 39 9.88 -9.28 -0.68
C LEU A 39 10.66 -9.02 0.61
N VAL A 40 11.89 -8.51 0.49
CA VAL A 40 12.70 -8.13 1.66
C VAL A 40 12.00 -7.05 2.48
N SER A 41 11.47 -6.02 1.81
CA SER A 41 10.65 -4.97 2.44
C SER A 41 9.50 -5.56 3.26
N CYS A 42 8.67 -6.42 2.64
CA CYS A 42 7.50 -7.01 3.30
C CYS A 42 7.89 -7.84 4.53
N VAL A 43 8.95 -8.66 4.45
CA VAL A 43 9.41 -9.45 5.61
C VAL A 43 9.82 -8.55 6.77
N LEU A 44 10.63 -7.52 6.49
CA LEU A 44 11.08 -6.58 7.52
C LEU A 44 9.90 -5.81 8.14
N ILE A 45 8.99 -5.30 7.31
CA ILE A 45 7.81 -4.58 7.80
C ILE A 45 6.90 -5.51 8.60
N VAL A 46 6.71 -6.77 8.21
CA VAL A 46 5.93 -7.75 9.01
C VAL A 46 6.56 -7.96 10.39
N VAL A 47 7.88 -8.16 10.45
CA VAL A 47 8.59 -8.35 11.74
C VAL A 47 8.45 -7.12 12.63
N GLY A 48 8.73 -5.92 12.11
CA GLY A 48 8.60 -4.69 12.89
C GLY A 48 7.15 -4.38 13.27
N SER A 49 6.18 -4.65 12.40
CA SER A 49 4.75 -4.49 12.69
C SER A 49 4.26 -5.46 13.76
N TYR A 50 4.76 -6.69 13.76
CA TYR A 50 4.44 -7.70 14.77
C TYR A 50 4.88 -7.25 16.16
N LEU A 51 6.08 -6.68 16.28
CA LEU A 51 6.58 -6.11 17.54
C LEU A 51 5.73 -4.94 18.06
N LEU A 52 5.03 -4.23 17.16
CA LEU A 52 4.11 -3.13 17.49
C LEU A 52 2.64 -3.57 17.57
N SER A 53 2.35 -4.87 17.45
CA SER A 53 0.98 -5.42 17.40
C SER A 53 0.09 -4.81 16.31
N SER A 54 0.68 -4.36 15.19
CA SER A 54 -0.03 -3.72 14.09
C SER A 54 -0.55 -4.74 13.08
N TRP A 55 -1.59 -5.48 13.45
CA TRP A 55 -2.17 -6.55 12.62
C TRP A 55 -2.62 -6.11 11.23
N PRO A 56 -3.22 -4.92 11.03
CA PRO A 56 -3.53 -4.44 9.68
C PRO A 56 -2.31 -4.33 8.78
N VAL A 57 -1.21 -3.75 9.29
CA VAL A 57 0.01 -3.57 8.49
C VAL A 57 0.71 -4.90 8.21
N ILE A 58 0.63 -5.86 9.14
CA ILE A 58 1.06 -7.24 8.90
C ILE A 58 0.26 -7.85 7.75
N ALA A 59 -1.07 -7.81 7.82
CA ALA A 59 -1.94 -8.39 6.79
C ALA A 59 -1.67 -7.77 5.41
N LEU A 60 -1.52 -6.45 5.36
CA LEU A 60 -1.16 -5.72 4.15
C LEU A 60 0.17 -6.19 3.56
N ASN A 61 1.22 -6.28 4.38
CA ASN A 61 2.54 -6.67 3.89
C ASN A 61 2.66 -8.15 3.56
N VAL A 62 1.87 -9.02 4.21
CA VAL A 62 1.73 -10.43 3.78
C VAL A 62 1.08 -10.49 2.40
N GLY A 63 -0.04 -9.78 2.18
CA GLY A 63 -0.71 -9.73 0.88
C GLY A 63 0.21 -9.21 -0.22
N TRP A 64 0.92 -8.11 0.03
CA TRP A 64 1.92 -7.57 -0.86
C TRP A 64 3.11 -8.52 -1.10
N GLY A 65 3.56 -9.22 -0.07
CA GLY A 65 4.60 -10.24 -0.18
C GLY A 65 4.20 -11.37 -1.11
N LEU A 66 2.94 -11.83 -1.04
CA LEU A 66 2.41 -12.84 -1.96
C LEU A 66 2.36 -12.34 -3.40
N ILE A 67 1.92 -11.09 -3.63
CA ILE A 67 1.90 -10.45 -4.95
C ILE A 67 3.33 -10.34 -5.51
N ALA A 68 4.27 -9.86 -4.70
CA ALA A 68 5.67 -9.72 -5.10
C ALA A 68 6.32 -11.07 -5.37
N PHE A 69 6.01 -12.10 -4.58
CA PHE A 69 6.51 -13.46 -4.77
C PHE A 69 6.02 -14.02 -6.11
N TYR A 70 4.73 -13.87 -6.39
CA TYR A 70 4.16 -14.27 -7.67
C TYR A 70 4.82 -13.53 -8.84
N GLY A 71 4.96 -12.20 -8.73
CA GLY A 71 5.63 -11.37 -9.75
C GLY A 71 7.10 -11.74 -9.96
N PHE A 72 7.80 -12.16 -8.90
CA PHE A 72 9.18 -12.62 -8.96
C PHE A 72 9.34 -13.95 -9.72
N LEU A 73 8.37 -14.87 -9.55
CA LEU A 73 8.41 -16.20 -10.17
C LEU A 73 7.90 -16.19 -11.61
N TYR A 74 6.78 -15.53 -11.87
CA TYR A 74 6.02 -15.71 -13.11
C TYR A 74 6.10 -14.52 -14.06
N ALA A 75 6.67 -13.38 -13.63
CA ALA A 75 7.04 -12.22 -14.44
C ALA A 75 6.10 -11.90 -15.63
N SER A 76 4.77 -12.02 -15.50
CA SER A 76 3.83 -11.68 -16.59
C SER A 76 2.35 -11.86 -16.26
N ASP A 77 1.56 -10.99 -16.91
CA ASP A 77 0.11 -10.91 -17.14
C ASP A 77 -0.81 -11.85 -16.34
N LEU A 78 -1.29 -11.33 -15.21
CA LEU A 78 -2.41 -11.92 -14.47
C LEU A 78 -3.72 -11.72 -15.26
N LYS A 79 -4.27 -12.80 -15.83
CA LYS A 79 -5.62 -12.75 -16.43
C LYS A 79 -6.66 -12.88 -15.32
N VAL A 80 -7.26 -11.74 -14.92
CA VAL A 80 -8.32 -11.71 -13.91
C VAL A 80 -9.69 -11.81 -14.58
N ASN A 81 -10.58 -12.62 -14.00
CA ASN A 81 -11.94 -12.81 -14.50
C ASN A 81 -12.80 -11.54 -14.31
N GLU A 82 -13.52 -11.14 -15.35
CA GLU A 82 -14.37 -9.95 -15.36
C GLU A 82 -15.45 -9.89 -14.27
N LYS A 83 -16.05 -11.04 -13.93
CA LYS A 83 -17.03 -11.08 -12.82
C LYS A 83 -16.38 -10.78 -11.48
N ILE A 84 -15.14 -11.25 -11.27
CA ILE A 84 -14.36 -11.01 -10.06
C ILE A 84 -14.04 -9.51 -9.97
N LEU A 85 -13.65 -8.89 -11.08
CA LEU A 85 -13.36 -7.45 -11.14
C LEU A 85 -14.58 -6.58 -10.79
N GLY A 86 -15.77 -6.94 -11.28
CA GLY A 86 -17.00 -6.22 -10.93
C GLY A 86 -17.35 -6.30 -9.44
N ILE A 87 -17.06 -7.44 -8.80
CA ILE A 87 -17.21 -7.61 -7.35
C ILE A 87 -16.16 -6.80 -6.60
N SER A 88 -14.90 -6.78 -7.08
CA SER A 88 -13.81 -6.01 -6.48
C SER A 88 -14.15 -4.52 -6.35
N THR A 89 -14.72 -3.90 -7.38
CA THR A 89 -15.12 -2.48 -7.31
C THR A 89 -16.16 -2.22 -6.23
N ARG A 90 -17.15 -3.12 -6.05
CA ARG A 90 -18.18 -2.99 -5.01
C ARG A 90 -17.59 -3.18 -3.61
N LEU A 91 -16.71 -4.17 -3.46
CA LEU A 91 -15.99 -4.42 -2.20
C LEU A 91 -15.08 -3.25 -1.83
N LEU A 92 -14.56 -2.53 -2.81
CA LEU A 92 -13.71 -1.38 -2.60
C LEU A 92 -14.49 -0.21 -1.97
N TRP A 93 -15.68 0.10 -2.51
CA TRP A 93 -16.59 1.07 -1.90
C TRP A 93 -17.10 0.64 -0.52
N LEU A 94 -17.39 -0.66 -0.34
CA LEU A 94 -17.78 -1.20 0.96
C LEU A 94 -16.64 -1.04 1.99
N SER A 95 -15.40 -1.34 1.59
CA SER A 95 -14.22 -1.18 2.45
C SER A 95 -14.03 0.28 2.85
N LEU A 96 -14.24 1.23 1.94
CA LEU A 96 -14.23 2.65 2.26
C LEU A 96 -15.29 3.00 3.31
N LEU A 97 -16.54 2.57 3.10
CA LEU A 97 -17.63 2.84 4.03
C LEU A 97 -17.32 2.28 5.42
N VAL A 98 -16.87 1.02 5.51
CA VAL A 98 -16.49 0.39 6.78
C VAL A 98 -15.32 1.14 7.43
N GLY A 99 -14.30 1.52 6.66
CA GLY A 99 -13.16 2.27 7.16
C GLY A 99 -13.53 3.63 7.74
N VAL A 100 -14.38 4.40 7.05
CA VAL A 100 -14.88 5.69 7.54
C VAL A 100 -15.69 5.52 8.83
N LEU A 101 -16.62 4.57 8.87
CA LEU A 101 -17.42 4.28 10.06
C LEU A 101 -16.54 3.84 11.24
N ALA A 102 -15.53 3.00 10.99
CA ALA A 102 -14.56 2.54 11.97
C ALA A 102 -13.78 3.71 12.59
N VAL A 103 -13.31 4.65 11.76
CA VAL A 103 -12.66 5.88 12.25
C VAL A 103 -13.63 6.71 13.11
N CYS A 104 -14.89 6.85 12.72
CA CYS A 104 -15.90 7.59 13.50
C CYS A 104 -16.14 6.99 14.89
N VAL A 105 -16.10 5.65 15.02
CA VAL A 105 -16.23 4.95 16.31
C VAL A 105 -14.90 4.73 17.03
N LYS A 106 -13.80 5.25 16.47
CA LYS A 106 -12.42 5.10 16.97
C LYS A 106 -11.91 3.66 17.01
N ASP A 107 -12.44 2.79 16.15
CA ASP A 107 -11.90 1.45 15.90
C ASP A 107 -10.83 1.52 14.80
N TYR A 108 -9.60 1.86 15.21
CA TYR A 108 -8.52 2.10 14.27
C TYR A 108 -7.95 0.81 13.65
N ASP A 109 -8.08 -0.33 14.32
CA ASP A 109 -7.70 -1.63 13.76
C ASP A 109 -8.61 -1.99 12.59
N LEU A 110 -9.94 -1.88 12.77
CA LEU A 110 -10.91 -2.13 11.70
C LEU A 110 -10.74 -1.16 10.54
N ALA A 111 -10.43 0.12 10.82
CA ALA A 111 -10.05 1.08 9.80
C ALA A 111 -8.80 0.62 9.03
N GLY A 112 -7.75 0.18 9.72
CA GLY A 112 -6.54 -0.34 9.09
C GLY A 112 -6.79 -1.58 8.22
N PHE A 113 -7.62 -2.53 8.64
CA PHE A 113 -7.99 -3.69 7.83
C PHE A 113 -8.81 -3.30 6.60
N SER A 114 -9.65 -2.28 6.74
CA SER A 114 -10.39 -1.71 5.61
C SER A 114 -9.43 -1.09 4.58
N VAL A 115 -8.39 -0.38 5.04
CA VAL A 115 -7.33 0.16 4.17
C VAL A 115 -6.56 -0.96 3.48
N THR A 116 -6.24 -2.03 4.20
CA THR A 116 -5.57 -3.21 3.62
C THR A 116 -6.36 -3.75 2.43
N SER A 117 -7.68 -3.85 2.59
CA SER A 117 -8.59 -4.28 1.52
C SER A 117 -8.62 -3.28 0.36
N ILE A 118 -8.68 -1.98 0.64
CA ILE A 118 -8.64 -0.92 -0.39
C ILE A 118 -7.36 -1.03 -1.23
N TYR A 119 -6.19 -1.14 -0.59
CA TYR A 119 -4.89 -1.19 -1.29
C TYR A 119 -4.79 -2.43 -2.20
N ILE A 120 -5.15 -3.61 -1.70
CA ILE A 120 -5.10 -4.86 -2.49
C ILE A 120 -6.10 -4.81 -3.65
N LEU A 121 -7.34 -4.37 -3.41
CA LEU A 121 -8.37 -4.31 -4.45
C LEU A 121 -8.07 -3.25 -5.51
N ALA A 122 -7.61 -2.06 -5.10
CA ALA A 122 -7.22 -1.00 -6.02
C ALA A 122 -6.06 -1.44 -6.91
N TYR A 123 -5.05 -2.11 -6.35
CA TYR A 123 -3.95 -2.67 -7.13
C TYR A 123 -4.42 -3.76 -8.10
N ALA A 124 -5.30 -4.67 -7.66
CA ALA A 124 -5.85 -5.70 -8.54
C ALA A 124 -6.61 -5.10 -9.74
N LEU A 125 -7.40 -4.05 -9.50
CA LEU A 125 -8.12 -3.31 -10.56
C LEU A 125 -7.17 -2.56 -11.50
N LEU A 126 -6.07 -2.00 -10.98
CA LEU A 126 -5.01 -1.39 -11.78
C LEU A 126 -4.31 -2.42 -12.66
N ALA A 127 -3.88 -3.54 -12.08
CA ALA A 127 -3.20 -4.63 -12.78
C ALA A 127 -4.06 -5.24 -13.89
N ALA A 128 -5.38 -5.32 -13.66
CA ALA A 128 -6.35 -5.77 -14.65
C ALA A 128 -6.72 -4.69 -15.70
N LYS A 129 -6.05 -3.53 -15.69
CA LYS A 129 -6.30 -2.38 -16.59
C LYS A 129 -7.74 -1.85 -16.52
N ARG A 130 -8.42 -2.04 -15.39
CA ARG A 130 -9.76 -1.49 -15.11
C ARG A 130 -9.69 -0.10 -14.48
N PHE A 131 -8.65 0.16 -13.71
CA PHE A 131 -8.33 1.48 -13.19
C PHE A 131 -7.24 2.14 -14.02
N SER A 132 -7.35 3.45 -14.17
CA SER A 132 -6.22 4.28 -14.56
C SER A 132 -5.25 4.43 -13.38
N ASN A 133 -4.02 4.89 -13.65
CA ASN A 133 -3.07 5.23 -12.59
C ASN A 133 -3.65 6.28 -11.62
N ILE A 134 -4.50 7.19 -12.11
CA ILE A 134 -5.14 8.24 -11.31
C ILE A 134 -6.16 7.64 -10.34
N ASP A 135 -7.00 6.71 -10.80
CA ASP A 135 -7.98 6.04 -9.94
C ASP A 135 -7.27 5.30 -8.80
N TYR A 136 -6.18 4.58 -9.14
CA TYR A 136 -5.34 3.90 -8.15
C TYR A 136 -4.76 4.87 -7.11
N ILE A 137 -4.16 5.98 -7.55
CA ILE A 137 -3.58 6.97 -6.64
C ILE A 137 -4.65 7.58 -5.73
N TRP A 138 -5.85 7.87 -6.25
CA TRP A 138 -6.97 8.36 -5.45
C TRP A 138 -7.35 7.38 -4.33
N TRP A 139 -7.50 6.10 -4.66
CA TRP A 139 -7.85 5.08 -3.68
C TRP A 139 -6.76 4.85 -2.64
N CYS A 140 -5.50 4.84 -3.06
CA CYS A 140 -4.37 4.79 -2.13
C CYS A 140 -4.32 6.02 -1.21
N SER A 141 -4.62 7.21 -1.76
CA SER A 141 -4.64 8.47 -1.00
C SER A 141 -5.70 8.46 0.10
N ILE A 142 -6.91 7.98 -0.22
CA ILE A 142 -7.98 7.84 0.75
C ILE A 142 -7.63 6.77 1.78
N GLY A 143 -7.11 5.62 1.35
CA GLY A 143 -6.68 4.56 2.26
C GLY A 143 -5.61 5.03 3.23
N PHE A 144 -4.60 5.78 2.77
CA PHE A 144 -3.58 6.35 3.65
C PHE A 144 -4.19 7.24 4.74
N ILE A 145 -5.09 8.15 4.38
CA ILE A 145 -5.75 9.05 5.35
C ILE A 145 -6.47 8.26 6.44
N LEU A 146 -7.16 7.16 6.08
CA LEU A 146 -7.84 6.28 7.02
C LEU A 146 -6.87 5.47 7.90
N LEU A 147 -5.64 5.23 7.43
CA LEU A 147 -4.62 4.45 8.13
C LEU A 147 -3.83 5.26 9.15
N ILE A 148 -3.72 6.59 8.98
CA ILE A 148 -2.93 7.46 9.87
C ILE A 148 -3.25 7.25 11.36
N PRO A 149 -4.52 7.25 11.82
CA PRO A 149 -4.84 7.09 13.23
C PRO A 149 -4.30 5.77 13.81
N HIS A 150 -4.37 4.68 13.03
CA HIS A 150 -3.85 3.37 13.41
C HIS A 150 -2.33 3.41 13.59
N LEU A 151 -1.60 3.94 12.61
CA LEU A 151 -0.14 4.02 12.67
C LEU A 151 0.35 4.88 13.82
N VAL A 152 -0.36 5.96 14.16
CA VAL A 152 -0.04 6.80 15.31
C VAL A 152 -0.34 6.05 16.62
N MET A 153 -1.48 5.35 16.72
CA MET A 153 -1.86 4.57 17.89
C MET A 153 -0.83 3.49 18.25
N VAL A 154 -0.29 2.79 17.24
CA VAL A 154 0.71 1.72 17.43
C VAL A 154 2.16 2.20 17.34
N ASN A 155 2.40 3.52 17.34
CA ASN A 155 3.72 4.14 17.25
C ASN A 155 4.56 3.66 16.03
N GLN A 156 3.90 3.40 14.89
CA GLN A 156 4.53 2.85 13.69
C GLN A 156 4.99 3.95 12.72
N TYR A 157 5.84 4.84 13.21
CA TYR A 157 6.26 6.06 12.54
C TYR A 157 7.05 5.83 11.26
N SER A 158 7.84 4.77 11.16
CA SER A 158 8.62 4.50 9.95
C SER A 158 7.74 4.16 8.76
N VAL A 159 6.67 3.38 8.97
CA VAL A 159 5.68 3.09 7.92
C VAL A 159 4.88 4.34 7.61
N LEU A 160 4.47 5.10 8.63
CA LEU A 160 3.81 6.40 8.43
C LEU A 160 4.63 7.34 7.55
N ALA A 161 5.93 7.45 7.79
CA ALA A 161 6.83 8.26 6.97
C ALA A 161 6.92 7.74 5.52
N GLY A 162 7.05 6.42 5.34
CA GLY A 162 7.07 5.79 4.01
C GLY A 162 5.81 6.04 3.20
N GLU A 163 4.64 5.81 3.82
CA GLU A 163 3.33 6.07 3.21
C GLU A 163 3.13 7.56 2.94
N THR A 164 3.60 8.45 3.82
CA THR A 164 3.54 9.91 3.60
C THR A 164 4.33 10.33 2.36
N ILE A 165 5.54 9.77 2.18
CA ILE A 165 6.35 10.03 0.99
C ILE A 165 5.61 9.53 -0.26
N GLY A 166 5.06 8.31 -0.21
CA GLY A 166 4.26 7.76 -1.30
C GLY A 166 3.03 8.61 -1.64
N PHE A 167 2.32 9.09 -0.62
CA PHE A 167 1.16 9.97 -0.75
C PHE A 167 1.53 11.31 -1.40
N ILE A 168 2.62 11.95 -0.98
CA ILE A 168 3.11 13.20 -1.58
C ILE A 168 3.42 13.00 -3.06
N ILE A 169 4.14 11.93 -3.41
CA ILE A 169 4.45 11.60 -4.81
C ILE A 169 3.17 11.36 -5.60
N GLY A 170 2.20 10.65 -5.01
CA GLY A 170 0.87 10.43 -5.59
C GLY A 170 0.12 11.72 -5.88
N LEU A 171 0.06 12.64 -4.91
CA LEU A 171 -0.58 13.95 -5.08
C LEU A 171 0.05 14.77 -6.21
N PHE A 172 1.39 14.81 -6.31
CA PHE A 172 2.06 15.47 -7.44
C PHE A 172 1.66 14.84 -8.79
N GLY A 173 1.51 13.52 -8.83
CA GLY A 173 0.99 12.80 -10.00
C GLY A 173 -0.45 13.22 -10.36
N LEU A 174 -1.34 13.34 -9.37
CA LEU A 174 -2.73 13.77 -9.56
C LEU A 174 -2.82 15.21 -10.05
N VAL A 175 -2.11 16.14 -9.42
CA VAL A 175 -2.13 17.57 -9.78
C VAL A 175 -1.69 17.76 -11.22
N LYS A 176 -0.59 17.11 -11.63
CA LYS A 176 -0.09 17.17 -13.02
C LYS A 176 -1.12 16.65 -14.04
N HIS A 177 -1.96 15.69 -13.65
CA HIS A 177 -2.98 15.12 -14.53
C HIS A 177 -4.21 16.02 -14.69
N TYR A 178 -4.75 16.57 -13.59
CA TYR A 178 -5.94 17.43 -13.64
C TYR A 178 -5.63 18.87 -14.07
N TYR A 179 -4.43 19.34 -13.77
CA TYR A 179 -3.90 20.61 -14.22
C TYR A 179 -2.68 20.32 -15.08
N PRO A 180 -2.86 19.80 -16.32
CA PRO A 180 -1.77 19.81 -17.27
C PRO A 180 -1.39 21.28 -17.40
N ALA A 181 -0.19 21.62 -16.93
CA ALA A 181 0.32 22.96 -17.08
C ALA A 181 0.07 23.36 -18.54
N GLN A 182 -0.63 24.48 -18.73
CA GLN A 182 -0.60 25.23 -19.98
C GLN A 182 0.86 25.66 -20.16
N ALA A 183 1.71 24.73 -20.58
CA ALA A 183 3.10 24.97 -20.87
C ALA A 183 3.13 25.76 -22.18
N LYS A 184 3.18 27.09 -22.02
CA LYS A 184 3.83 27.98 -22.98
C LYS A 184 5.30 27.62 -23.09
#